data_AF-A0A6F8TC53-F1
#
_entry.id   AF-A0A6F8TC53-F1
#
_cell.length_a   1.000
_cell.length_b   1.000
_cell.length_c   1.000
_cell.angle_alpha   90.00
_cell.angle_beta   90.00
_cell.angle_gamma   90.00
#
_symmetry.space_group_name_H-M   'P 1'
#
loop_
_entity.id
_entity.type
_entity.pdbx_description
1 polymer ?
#
loop_
_entity_poly.entity_id
_entity_poly.type
_entity_poly.pdbx_seq_one_letter_code
_entity_poly.pdbx_strand_id
1 'polypeptide(L)'
;MRGIIPQEGFTLVELMVTIAVMAIIALMAAPSMSNLLESKRLDANQRDLINTLSEAKSQAILGRQNVSVNLNSTASNTPTSLNWKTASNNTLELKI
;
A
#
# COMPACT_ATOMS: atom_id res chain seq x y z
N MET A 1 20.42 -54.88 -28.10
CA MET A 1 20.40 -54.95 -26.62
C MET A 1 20.11 -53.55 -26.10
N ARG A 2 19.01 -53.32 -25.38
CA ARG A 2 18.67 -51.99 -24.83
C ARG A 2 19.36 -51.87 -23.48
N GLY A 3 20.37 -50.99 -23.39
CA GLY A 3 21.01 -50.66 -22.12
C GLY A 3 19.98 -50.00 -21.21
N ILE A 4 19.76 -50.60 -20.03
CA ILE A 4 18.96 -50.00 -18.97
C ILE A 4 19.78 -48.84 -18.42
N ILE A 5 19.26 -47.62 -18.53
CA ILE A 5 19.89 -46.44 -17.93
C ILE A 5 19.54 -46.48 -16.44
N PRO A 6 20.51 -46.64 -15.52
CA PRO A 6 20.23 -46.63 -14.10
C PRO A 6 19.69 -45.25 -13.69
N GLN A 7 18.59 -45.23 -12.94
CA GLN A 7 18.12 -44.01 -12.27
C GLN A 7 19.00 -43.78 -11.04
N GLU A 8 19.85 -42.76 -11.08
CA GLU A 8 20.64 -42.36 -9.91
C GLU A 8 19.76 -41.59 -8.93
N GLY A 9 19.77 -42.03 -7.67
CA GLY A 9 19.05 -41.38 -6.57
C GLY A 9 19.89 -40.27 -5.93
N PHE A 10 19.22 -39.32 -5.28
CA PHE A 10 19.86 -38.23 -4.55
C PHE A 10 20.63 -38.75 -3.33
N THR A 11 21.83 -38.21 -3.11
CA THR A 11 22.59 -38.50 -1.88
C THR A 11 22.09 -37.65 -0.71
N LEU A 12 22.28 -38.14 0.52
CA LEU A 12 21.92 -37.38 1.73
C LEU A 12 22.65 -36.03 1.80
N VAL A 13 23.91 -36.00 1.37
CA VAL A 13 24.71 -34.77 1.38
C VAL A 13 24.14 -33.73 0.42
N GLU A 14 23.70 -34.16 -0.77
CA GLU A 14 23.10 -33.26 -1.76
C GLU A 14 21.77 -32.67 -1.25
N LEU A 15 20.97 -33.46 -0.53
CA LEU A 15 19.76 -32.96 0.12
C LEU A 15 20.08 -31.92 1.20
N MET A 16 21.12 -32.14 2.02
CA MET A 16 21.50 -31.17 3.04
C MET A 16 21.96 -29.84 2.44
N VAL A 17 22.75 -29.89 1.37
CA VAL A 17 23.24 -28.69 0.69
C VAL A 17 22.10 -27.93 0.02
N THR A 18 21.17 -28.64 -0.65
CA THR A 18 20.01 -27.99 -1.29
C THR A 18 19.10 -27.29 -0.29
N ILE A 19 18.82 -27.91 0.87
CA ILE A 19 18.04 -27.27 1.94
C ILE A 19 18.80 -26.06 2.51
N ALA A 20 20.11 -26.16 2.72
CA ALA A 20 20.92 -25.05 3.21
C ALA A 20 20.90 -23.85 2.25
N VAL A 21 21.09 -24.08 0.95
CA VAL A 21 21.03 -23.03 -0.08
C VAL A 21 19.62 -22.45 -0.20
N MET A 22 18.58 -23.30 -0.19
CA MET A 22 17.19 -22.88 -0.23
C MET A 22 16.83 -21.98 0.95
N ALA A 23 17.32 -22.29 2.15
CA ALA A 23 17.11 -21.46 3.34
C ALA A 23 17.75 -20.07 3.20
N ILE A 24 18.98 -19.97 2.68
CA ILE A 24 19.65 -18.69 2.44
C ILE A 24 18.85 -17.84 1.45
N ILE A 25 18.41 -18.44 0.34
CA ILE A 25 17.62 -17.74 -0.69
C ILE A 25 16.28 -17.27 -0.12
N ALA A 26 15.59 -18.11 0.67
CA ALA A 26 14.32 -17.78 1.27
C ALA A 26 14.40 -16.55 2.20
N LEU A 27 15.50 -16.41 2.94
CA LEU A 27 15.73 -15.26 3.82
C LEU A 27 15.94 -13.95 3.03
N MET A 28 16.58 -14.01 1.86
CA MET A 28 16.81 -12.85 1.01
C MET A 28 15.61 -12.49 0.14
N ALA A 29 14.70 -13.44 -0.08
CA ALA A 29 13.54 -13.27 -0.94
C ALA A 29 12.43 -12.40 -0.33
N ALA A 30 12.48 -12.05 0.95
CA ALA A 30 11.49 -11.19 1.59
C ALA A 30 11.67 -9.73 1.12
N PRO A 31 10.74 -9.17 0.31
CA PRO A 31 10.83 -7.77 -0.07
C PRO A 31 10.50 -6.88 1.13
N SER A 32 11.25 -5.77 1.29
CA SER A 32 10.90 -4.73 2.26
C SER A 32 9.59 -4.05 1.83
N MET A 33 8.47 -4.46 2.45
CA MET A 33 7.16 -3.87 2.20
C MET A 33 7.04 -2.44 2.75
N SER A 34 8.03 -1.96 3.52
CA SER A 34 7.97 -0.64 4.18
C SER A 34 7.92 0.50 3.16
N ASN A 35 8.77 0.46 2.13
CA ASN A 35 8.83 1.52 1.12
C ASN A 35 7.58 1.55 0.23
N LEU A 36 7.03 0.36 -0.07
CA LEU A 36 5.78 0.26 -0.82
C LEU A 36 4.59 0.75 -0.01
N LEU A 37 4.58 0.54 1.31
CA LEU A 37 3.53 1.04 2.18
C LEU A 37 3.59 2.57 2.31
N GLU A 38 4.78 3.15 2.39
CA GLU A 38 4.96 4.60 2.50
C GLU A 38 4.51 5.35 1.25
N SER A 39 4.92 4.87 0.06
CA SER A 39 4.43 5.40 -1.22
C SER A 39 2.90 5.26 -1.36
N LYS A 40 2.35 4.09 -1.02
CA LYS A 40 0.88 3.89 -1.06
C LYS A 40 0.12 4.80 -0.10
N ARG A 41 0.68 5.14 1.07
CA ARG A 41 0.05 6.07 2.01
C ARG A 41 -0.02 7.49 1.45
N LEU A 42 1.04 7.96 0.79
CA LEU A 42 1.05 9.26 0.14
C LEU A 42 0.02 9.34 -0.98
N ASP A 43 0.03 8.35 -1.88
CA ASP A 43 -0.92 8.27 -3.00
C ASP A 43 -2.37 8.19 -2.51
N ALA A 44 -2.62 7.41 -1.45
CA ALA A 44 -3.95 7.28 -0.87
C ALA A 44 -4.45 8.61 -0.29
N ASN A 45 -3.61 9.32 0.47
CA ASN A 45 -3.98 10.63 1.04
C ASN A 45 -4.31 11.67 -0.03
N GLN A 46 -3.53 11.70 -1.13
CA GLN A 46 -3.76 12.64 -2.22
C GLN A 46 -5.08 12.36 -2.95
N ARG A 47 -5.36 11.08 -3.22
CA ARG A 47 -6.62 10.65 -3.84
C ARG A 47 -7.83 10.97 -2.95
N ASP A 48 -7.69 10.76 -1.64
CA ASP A 48 -8.75 11.02 -0.68
C ASP A 48 -9.10 12.52 -0.56
N LEU A 49 -8.08 13.38 -0.58
CA LEU A 49 -8.28 14.83 -0.62
C LEU A 49 -8.99 15.28 -1.91
N ILE A 50 -8.57 14.77 -3.07
CA ILE A 50 -9.21 15.09 -4.35
C ILE A 50 -10.66 14.62 -4.35
N ASN A 51 -10.94 13.44 -3.81
CA ASN A 51 -12.29 12.91 -3.68
C ASN A 51 -13.16 13.83 -2.80
N THR A 52 -12.65 14.26 -1.64
CA THR A 52 -13.38 15.15 -0.74
C THR A 52 -13.69 16.51 -1.38
N LEU A 53 -12.73 17.09 -2.13
CA LEU A 53 -12.97 18.33 -2.88
C LEU A 53 -13.97 18.14 -4.01
N SER A 54 -13.90 17.01 -4.73
CA SER A 54 -14.85 16.68 -5.79
C SER A 54 -16.26 16.51 -5.23
N GLU A 55 -16.39 15.88 -4.07
CA GLU A 55 -17.65 15.76 -3.35
C GLU A 55 -18.18 17.13 -2.91
N ALA A 56 -17.34 17.97 -2.30
CA ALA A 56 -17.71 19.33 -1.90
C ALA A 56 -18.23 20.14 -3.09
N LYS A 57 -17.54 20.04 -4.22
CA LYS A 57 -17.94 20.70 -5.47
C LYS A 57 -19.30 20.19 -5.96
N SER A 58 -19.52 18.87 -5.93
CA SER A 58 -20.81 18.28 -6.29
C SER A 58 -21.94 18.79 -5.38
N GLN A 59 -21.72 18.78 -4.07
CA GLN A 59 -22.70 19.29 -3.09
C GLN A 59 -22.98 20.78 -3.26
N ALA A 60 -21.96 21.59 -3.56
CA ALA A 60 -22.13 23.02 -3.82
C ALA A 60 -22.97 23.30 -5.07
N ILE A 61 -22.73 22.53 -6.14
CA ILE A 61 -23.49 22.64 -7.39
C ILE A 61 -24.94 22.18 -7.20
N LEU A 62 -25.15 21.02 -6.58
CA LEU A 62 -26.48 20.45 -6.35
C LEU A 62 -27.30 21.29 -5.37
N GLY A 63 -26.68 21.74 -4.28
CA GLY A 63 -27.32 22.54 -3.24
C GLY A 63 -27.41 24.04 -3.55
N ARG A 64 -26.76 24.52 -4.63
CA ARG A 64 -26.58 25.96 -4.94
C ARG A 64 -26.15 26.78 -3.72
N GLN A 65 -25.32 26.19 -2.88
CA GLN A 65 -24.88 26.77 -1.62
C GLN A 65 -23.36 26.66 -1.52
N ASN A 66 -22.77 27.57 -0.75
CA ASN A 66 -21.34 27.52 -0.52
C ASN A 66 -21.01 26.35 0.41
N VAL A 67 -20.12 25.45 -0.04
CA VAL A 67 -19.66 24.29 0.75
C VAL A 67 -18.21 24.51 1.12
N SER A 68 -17.90 24.45 2.41
CA SER A 68 -16.53 24.56 2.92
C SER A 68 -15.92 23.19 3.16
N VAL A 69 -14.61 23.05 2.89
CA VAL A 69 -13.84 21.86 3.26
C VAL A 69 -12.87 22.22 4.39
N ASN A 70 -13.03 21.58 5.53
CA ASN A 70 -12.15 21.73 6.68
C ASN A 70 -11.07 20.65 6.63
N LEU A 71 -9.82 21.08 6.48
CA LEU A 71 -8.67 20.19 6.49
C LEU A 71 -8.27 19.87 7.93
N ASN A 72 -7.83 18.63 8.16
CA ASN A 72 -7.39 18.14 9.47
C ASN A 72 -8.48 18.23 10.56
N SER A 73 -9.73 17.96 10.18
CA SER A 73 -10.87 17.96 11.09
C SER A 73 -11.45 16.56 11.23
N THR A 74 -11.79 16.17 12.46
CA THR A 74 -12.51 14.92 12.77
C THR A 74 -14.00 15.13 12.95
N ALA A 75 -14.51 16.33 12.68
CA ALA A 75 -15.94 16.63 12.80
C ALA A 75 -16.75 15.86 11.74
N SER A 76 -18.03 15.61 12.03
CA SER A 76 -18.93 14.96 11.07
C SER A 76 -19.18 15.86 9.86
N ASN A 77 -19.32 15.24 8.70
CA ASN A 77 -19.72 15.93 7.48
C ASN A 77 -21.17 16.43 7.61
N THR A 78 -21.41 17.62 7.07
CA THR A 78 -22.73 18.23 6.92
C THR A 78 -22.91 18.66 5.47
N PRO A 79 -24.14 18.96 5.01
CA PRO A 79 -24.40 19.37 3.62
C PRO A 79 -23.68 20.66 3.18
N THR A 80 -23.15 21.44 4.12
CA THR A 80 -22.42 22.70 3.88
C THR A 80 -20.95 22.63 4.29
N SER A 81 -20.54 21.56 4.98
CA SER A 81 -19.18 21.43 5.51
C SER A 81 -18.71 19.99 5.44
N LEU A 82 -17.71 19.75 4.60
CA LEU A 82 -16.99 18.47 4.57
C LEU A 82 -15.71 18.58 5.38
N ASN A 83 -15.35 17.50 6.06
CA ASN A 83 -14.15 17.40 6.87
C ASN A 83 -13.25 16.33 6.28
N TRP A 84 -12.00 16.69 6.05
CA TRP A 84 -10.99 15.77 5.59
C TRP A 84 -9.90 15.64 6.65
N LYS A 85 -9.42 14.42 6.86
CA LYS A 85 -8.23 14.15 7.68
C LYS A 85 -7.41 13.05 7.03
N THR A 86 -6.10 13.07 7.26
CA THR A 86 -5.24 11.96 6.87
C THR A 86 -5.60 10.71 7.67
N ALA A 87 -5.58 9.54 7.02
CA ALA A 87 -5.86 8.26 7.68
C ALA A 87 -4.77 7.82 8.68
N SER A 88 -3.61 8.49 8.64
CA SER A 88 -2.48 8.27 9.55
C SER A 88 -2.05 9.59 10.16
N ASN A 89 -1.40 9.54 11.33
CA ASN A 89 -0.83 10.68 12.05
C ASN A 89 0.30 11.42 11.28
N ASN A 90 0.45 11.16 9.97
CA ASN A 90 1.35 11.89 9.10
C ASN A 90 0.78 13.28 8.84
N THR A 91 1.40 14.28 9.43
CA THR A 91 1.26 15.67 9.03
C THR A 91 1.81 15.83 7.61
N LEU A 92 1.04 16.44 6.72
CA LEU A 92 1.54 16.85 5.40
C LEU A 92 2.51 18.01 5.59
N GLU A 93 3.80 17.71 5.78
CA GLU A 93 4.84 18.73 5.82
C GLU A 93 5.29 19.06 4.39
N LEU A 94 4.95 20.28 3.93
CA LEU A 94 5.55 20.84 2.72
C LEU A 94 6.96 21.33 3.05
N LYS A 95 7.96 20.56 2.65
CA LYS A 95 9.36 20.98 2.73
C LYS A 95 9.64 21.95 1.58
N ILE A 96 9.95 23.20 1.91
CA ILE A 96 10.33 24.27 0.96
C ILE A 96 11.76 24.04 0.48
#